data_AF-A0A1M6LKF5-F1
#
_entry.id   AF-A0A1M6LKF5-F1
#
_cell.length_a   1.000
_cell.length_b   1.000
_cell.length_c   1.000
_cell.angle_alpha   90.00
_cell.angle_beta   90.00
_cell.angle_gamma   90.00
#
_symmetry.space_group_name_H-M   'P 1'
#
loop_
_entity.id
_entity.type
_entity.pdbx_description
1 polymer ?
#
loop_
_entity_poly.entity_id
_entity_poly.type
_entity_poly.pdbx_seq_one_letter_code
_entity_poly.pdbx_strand_id
1 'polypeptide(L)'
;MANYGMVIDQKKCAGCAACSVACKNENNVPDGIFWSHYITETKGKFPNITYEYISTLCNHCENAPCVTACPVDPKAMYKTKDGLTLHDPDKCIGCRACESACPYGVIYFNEKEPFQRYREGDGKKLTEKVGGNVIPYYNPDRALTYDGIRRARVVEKCSFCDHRIANDEQPYCVVACPAEARIFGDLDDPNSEISKILKEKEHFVLKPEAGTKPKVFYINKFDEKDK
;
A
#
# COMPACT_ATOMS: atom_id res chain seq x y z
N MET A 1 6.49 -21.42 3.01
CA MET A 1 5.68 -20.39 2.32
C MET A 1 6.14 -19.08 2.90
N ALA A 2 6.37 -18.10 2.03
CA ALA A 2 7.04 -16.88 2.43
C ALA A 2 6.16 -16.06 3.37
N ASN A 3 6.74 -15.31 4.30
CA ASN A 3 6.01 -14.40 5.18
C ASN A 3 6.41 -12.97 4.84
N TYR A 4 5.73 -12.35 3.88
CA TYR A 4 6.20 -11.08 3.33
C TYR A 4 6.05 -9.89 4.29
N GLY A 5 7.08 -9.05 4.35
CA GLY A 5 7.13 -7.80 5.10
C GLY A 5 7.95 -6.72 4.40
N MET A 6 7.97 -5.53 4.98
CA MET A 6 8.72 -4.38 4.45
C MET A 6 9.44 -3.65 5.58
N VAL A 7 10.71 -3.28 5.36
CA VAL A 7 11.44 -2.31 6.16
C VAL A 7 11.51 -0.99 5.40
N ILE A 8 11.32 0.12 6.11
CA ILE A 8 11.46 1.48 5.58
C ILE A 8 12.50 2.24 6.41
N ASP A 9 13.63 2.57 5.79
CA ASP A 9 14.71 3.35 6.37
C ASP A 9 14.37 4.85 6.32
N GLN A 10 14.08 5.43 7.49
CA GLN A 10 13.66 6.83 7.59
C GLN A 10 14.79 7.79 7.29
N LYS A 11 16.05 7.42 7.57
CA LYS A 11 17.22 8.26 7.30
C LYS A 11 17.53 8.34 5.80
N LYS A 12 17.29 7.25 5.07
CA LYS A 12 17.40 7.24 3.60
C LYS A 12 16.21 7.93 2.92
N CYS A 13 15.05 7.99 3.58
CA CYS A 13 13.85 8.55 2.98
C CYS A 13 14.00 10.06 2.75
N ALA A 14 13.82 10.52 1.51
CA ALA A 14 13.83 11.95 1.18
C ALA A 14 12.44 12.61 1.27
N GLY A 15 11.39 11.87 1.65
CA GLY A 15 10.03 12.40 1.74
C GLY A 15 9.38 12.81 0.40
N CYS A 16 9.89 12.33 -0.74
CA CYS A 16 9.50 12.79 -2.07
C CYS A 16 8.17 12.24 -2.61
N ALA A 17 7.55 11.28 -1.92
CA ALA A 17 6.33 10.58 -2.35
C ALA A 17 6.40 9.82 -3.71
N ALA A 18 7.59 9.56 -4.26
CA ALA A 18 7.76 8.76 -5.49
C ALA A 18 7.11 7.37 -5.37
N CYS A 19 7.19 6.74 -4.19
CA CYS A 19 6.52 5.47 -3.90
C CYS A 19 4.99 5.53 -4.08
N SER A 20 4.37 6.67 -3.75
CA SER A 20 2.92 6.88 -3.92
C SER A 20 2.53 7.09 -5.38
N VAL A 21 3.34 7.84 -6.13
CA VAL A 21 3.15 8.03 -7.58
C VAL A 21 3.32 6.71 -8.33
N ALA A 22 4.37 5.96 -8.01
CA ALA A 22 4.61 4.63 -8.54
C ALA A 22 3.42 3.71 -8.25
N CYS A 23 2.91 3.70 -7.02
CA CYS A 23 1.76 2.88 -6.65
C CYS A 23 0.49 3.24 -7.45
N LYS A 24 0.28 4.52 -7.78
CA LYS A 24 -0.84 4.95 -8.62
C LYS A 24 -0.77 4.36 -10.02
N ASN A 25 0.40 4.48 -10.65
CA ASN A 25 0.63 3.98 -11.99
C ASN A 25 0.55 2.45 -12.06
N GLU A 26 1.21 1.76 -11.12
CA GLU A 26 1.26 0.29 -11.09
C GLU A 26 -0.12 -0.34 -10.89
N ASN A 27 -0.95 0.25 -10.05
CA ASN A 27 -2.19 -0.38 -9.61
C ASN A 27 -3.46 0.28 -10.18
N ASN A 28 -3.34 1.17 -11.17
CA ASN A 28 -4.47 1.93 -11.70
C ASN A 28 -5.32 2.56 -10.57
N VAL A 29 -4.68 3.21 -9.61
CA VAL A 29 -5.38 3.80 -8.46
C VAL A 29 -6.03 5.12 -8.90
N PRO A 30 -7.34 5.31 -8.70
CA PRO A 30 -8.01 6.52 -9.17
C PRO A 30 -7.62 7.78 -8.40
N ASP A 31 -8.06 8.92 -8.93
CA ASP A 31 -7.90 10.23 -8.30
C ASP A 31 -8.52 10.23 -6.88
N GLY A 32 -7.85 10.89 -5.94
CA GLY A 32 -8.28 10.94 -4.53
C GLY A 32 -7.99 9.69 -3.70
N ILE A 33 -7.60 8.56 -4.30
CA ILE A 33 -7.24 7.32 -3.58
C ILE A 33 -5.71 7.12 -3.59
N PHE A 34 -5.14 6.65 -2.48
CA PHE A 34 -3.68 6.49 -2.31
C PHE A 34 -3.32 5.21 -1.52
N TRP A 35 -3.05 4.10 -2.21
CA TRP A 35 -2.65 2.85 -1.55
C TRP A 35 -1.29 2.92 -0.85
N SER A 36 -0.36 3.70 -1.41
CA SER A 36 0.83 4.21 -0.74
C SER A 36 0.63 5.69 -0.49
N HIS A 37 0.88 6.14 0.73
CA HIS A 37 0.69 7.52 1.16
C HIS A 37 1.78 7.89 2.19
N TYR A 38 1.54 8.92 3.01
CA TYR A 38 2.46 9.32 4.06
C TYR A 38 1.73 10.03 5.20
N ILE A 39 2.42 10.13 6.33
CA ILE A 39 2.08 10.98 7.47
C ILE A 39 3.23 11.96 7.63
N THR A 40 2.91 13.23 7.87
CA THR A 40 3.91 14.27 8.14
C THR A 40 3.57 14.99 9.42
N GLU A 41 4.59 15.38 10.17
CA GLU A 41 4.40 16.12 11.40
C GLU A 41 5.49 17.19 11.55
N THR A 42 5.07 18.44 11.79
CA THR A 42 5.99 19.55 12.11
C THR A 42 5.82 19.91 13.57
N LYS A 43 6.91 19.81 14.34
CA LYS A 43 6.91 20.10 15.79
C LYS A 43 7.94 21.16 16.15
N GLY A 44 7.73 21.80 17.29
CA GLY A 44 8.65 22.76 17.87
C GLY A 44 8.22 24.21 17.66
N LYS A 45 9.13 25.14 17.98
CA LYS A 45 8.93 26.58 17.84
C LYS A 45 10.17 27.17 17.19
N PHE A 46 9.97 28.08 16.24
CA PHE A 46 11.08 28.77 15.58
C PHE A 46 12.11 29.33 16.60
N PRO A 47 13.42 29.13 16.40
CA PRO A 47 14.07 28.46 15.26
C PRO A 47 14.22 26.93 15.41
N ASN A 48 13.82 26.34 16.53
CA ASN A 48 13.97 24.92 16.84
C ASN A 48 12.74 24.13 16.37
N ILE A 49 12.69 23.84 15.08
CA ILE A 49 11.62 23.10 14.42
C ILE A 49 12.17 21.76 13.93
N THR A 50 11.34 20.72 14.02
CA THR A 50 11.60 19.38 13.47
C THR A 50 10.48 19.03 12.51
N TYR A 51 10.81 18.28 11.47
CA TYR A 51 9.85 17.77 10.48
C TYR A 51 10.06 16.28 10.34
N GLU A 52 8.98 15.52 10.47
CA GLU A 52 8.97 14.08 10.22
C GLU A 52 8.11 13.77 8.99
N TYR A 53 8.58 12.81 8.19
CA TYR A 53 7.83 12.21 7.10
C TYR A 53 7.90 10.70 7.28
N ILE A 54 6.74 10.03 7.30
CA ILE A 54 6.64 8.57 7.39
C ILE A 54 5.80 8.10 6.21
N SER A 55 6.41 7.42 5.23
CA SER A 55 5.63 6.80 4.16
C SER A 55 4.79 5.64 4.71
N THR A 56 3.54 5.55 4.30
CA THR A 56 2.56 4.57 4.79
C THR A 56 1.97 3.75 3.64
N LEU A 57 1.53 2.54 3.97
CA LEU A 57 0.77 1.63 3.10
C LEU A 57 0.02 0.62 3.98
N CYS A 58 -0.64 -0.37 3.37
CA CYS A 58 -1.20 -1.49 4.13
C CYS A 58 -0.07 -2.25 4.85
N ASN A 59 -0.27 -2.53 6.14
CA ASN A 59 0.72 -3.24 6.95
C ASN A 59 0.70 -4.76 6.81
N HIS A 60 -0.21 -5.32 5.99
CA HIS A 60 -0.39 -6.77 5.80
C HIS A 60 -0.40 -7.57 7.11
N CYS A 61 -1.02 -6.98 8.14
CA CYS A 61 -1.01 -7.41 9.54
C CYS A 61 -1.23 -8.91 9.73
N GLU A 62 -0.56 -9.52 10.70
CA GLU A 62 -0.81 -10.91 11.09
C GLU A 62 -2.24 -11.07 11.63
N ASN A 63 -2.58 -10.25 12.63
CA ASN A 63 -3.94 -10.15 13.18
C ASN A 63 -4.69 -9.03 12.45
N ALA A 64 -5.20 -9.32 11.25
CA ALA A 64 -5.84 -8.30 10.40
C ALA A 64 -7.33 -8.08 10.76
N PRO A 65 -7.71 -7.01 11.49
CA PRO A 65 -9.10 -6.76 11.87
C PRO A 65 -10.02 -6.56 10.65
N CYS A 66 -9.48 -6.08 9.54
CA CYS A 66 -10.22 -5.91 8.29
C CYS A 66 -10.66 -7.25 7.66
N VAL A 67 -9.93 -8.36 7.92
CA VAL A 67 -10.33 -9.72 7.52
C VAL A 67 -11.41 -10.23 8.45
N THR A 68 -11.22 -10.09 9.76
CA THR A 68 -12.20 -10.50 10.79
C THR A 68 -13.53 -9.80 10.57
N ALA A 69 -13.52 -8.49 10.35
CA ALA A 69 -14.72 -7.66 10.18
C ALA A 69 -15.49 -7.90 8.87
N CYS A 70 -14.90 -8.59 7.88
CA CYS A 70 -15.58 -8.87 6.61
C CYS A 70 -16.73 -9.86 6.84
N PRO A 71 -18.00 -9.46 6.59
CA PRO A 71 -19.16 -10.25 7.03
C PRO A 71 -19.62 -11.32 6.01
N VAL A 72 -19.09 -11.30 4.79
CA VAL A 72 -19.46 -12.24 3.73
C VAL A 72 -18.70 -13.56 3.89
N ASP A 73 -19.30 -14.65 3.44
CA ASP A 73 -18.71 -15.99 3.43
C ASP A 73 -18.89 -16.64 2.05
N PRO A 74 -17.81 -17.02 1.34
CA PRO A 74 -16.40 -16.77 1.67
C PRO A 74 -16.07 -15.27 1.78
N LYS A 75 -15.14 -14.92 2.67
CA LYS A 75 -14.74 -13.52 2.93
C LYS A 75 -14.15 -12.85 1.69
N ALA A 76 -14.56 -11.60 1.45
CA ALA A 76 -13.94 -10.73 0.45
C ALA A 76 -12.54 -10.25 0.88
N MET A 77 -12.34 -9.93 2.16
CA MET A 77 -11.00 -9.66 2.71
C MET A 77 -10.45 -10.95 3.32
N TYR A 78 -9.27 -11.38 2.89
CA TYR A 78 -8.72 -12.67 3.31
C TYR A 78 -7.19 -12.63 3.48
N LYS A 79 -6.65 -13.64 4.17
CA LYS A 79 -5.20 -13.88 4.27
C LYS A 79 -4.79 -14.91 3.23
N THR A 80 -3.73 -14.65 2.48
CA THR A 80 -3.07 -15.69 1.67
C THR A 80 -2.21 -16.56 2.58
N LYS A 81 -1.78 -17.70 2.04
CA LYS A 81 -0.84 -18.59 2.70
C LYS A 81 0.52 -17.93 2.95
N ASP A 82 0.94 -17.00 2.08
CA ASP A 82 2.19 -16.24 2.22
C ASP A 82 2.02 -14.97 3.09
N GLY A 83 0.98 -14.94 3.93
CA GLY A 83 0.79 -13.89 4.92
C GLY A 83 0.33 -12.54 4.36
N LEU A 84 -0.04 -12.44 3.07
CA LEU A 84 -0.62 -11.21 2.51
C LEU A 84 -2.08 -11.07 2.95
N THR A 85 -2.53 -9.84 3.18
CA THR A 85 -3.96 -9.54 3.30
C THR A 85 -4.45 -9.07 1.93
N LEU A 86 -5.32 -9.81 1.26
CA LEU A 86 -5.84 -9.47 -0.06
C LEU A 86 -7.36 -9.23 -0.02
N HIS A 87 -7.90 -8.80 -1.16
CA HIS A 87 -9.31 -8.49 -1.34
C HIS A 87 -9.82 -9.17 -2.61
N ASP A 88 -11.05 -9.65 -2.59
CA ASP A 88 -11.80 -10.22 -3.71
C ASP A 88 -12.99 -9.28 -3.98
N PRO A 89 -13.00 -8.57 -5.12
CA PRO A 89 -13.99 -7.55 -5.41
C PRO A 89 -15.36 -8.13 -5.79
N ASP A 90 -15.40 -9.39 -6.26
CA ASP A 90 -16.64 -10.07 -6.63
C ASP A 90 -17.47 -10.44 -5.40
N LYS A 91 -16.79 -10.78 -4.30
CA LYS A 91 -17.42 -11.06 -3.00
C LYS A 91 -17.73 -9.81 -2.20
N CYS A 92 -17.21 -8.65 -2.61
CA CYS A 92 -17.33 -7.42 -1.85
C CYS A 92 -18.72 -6.79 -2.02
N ILE A 93 -19.46 -6.73 -0.91
CA ILE A 93 -20.79 -6.09 -0.84
C ILE A 93 -20.74 -4.60 -0.48
N GLY A 94 -19.55 -4.01 -0.37
CA GLY A 94 -19.40 -2.57 -0.12
C GLY A 94 -19.84 -2.08 1.27
N CYS A 95 -19.87 -2.95 2.28
CA CYS A 95 -20.35 -2.61 3.63
C CYS A 95 -19.40 -1.71 4.44
N ARG A 96 -18.16 -1.50 3.98
CA ARG A 96 -17.13 -0.65 4.65
C ARG A 96 -16.72 -1.08 6.06
N ALA A 97 -17.14 -2.27 6.53
CA ALA A 97 -16.74 -2.81 7.83
C ALA A 97 -15.22 -2.96 7.97
N CYS A 98 -14.54 -3.40 6.91
CA CYS A 98 -13.09 -3.53 6.87
C CYS A 98 -12.35 -2.18 6.96
N GLU A 99 -12.89 -1.14 6.31
CA GLU A 99 -12.38 0.23 6.38
C GLU A 99 -12.47 0.76 7.80
N SER A 100 -13.64 0.67 8.44
CA SER A 100 -13.83 1.11 9.83
C SER A 100 -12.99 0.31 10.83
N ALA A 101 -12.73 -0.98 10.57
CA ALA A 101 -11.95 -1.82 11.45
C ALA A 101 -10.43 -1.63 11.30
N CYS A 102 -9.97 -0.99 10.22
CA CYS A 102 -8.55 -0.80 9.97
C CYS A 102 -8.01 0.40 10.78
N PRO A 103 -7.10 0.19 11.75
CA PRO A 103 -6.61 1.29 12.59
C PRO A 103 -5.68 2.26 11.85
N TYR A 104 -5.31 1.95 10.60
CA TYR A 104 -4.35 2.69 9.80
C TYR A 104 -4.98 3.61 8.76
N GLY A 105 -6.29 3.49 8.48
CA GLY A 105 -6.95 4.31 7.46
C GLY A 105 -6.42 4.10 6.02
N VAL A 106 -5.96 2.88 5.71
CA VAL A 106 -5.32 2.52 4.43
C VAL A 106 -6.21 1.68 3.50
N ILE A 107 -7.52 1.68 3.76
CA ILE A 107 -8.54 1.05 2.94
C ILE A 107 -9.45 2.15 2.43
N TYR A 108 -9.73 2.15 1.13
CA TYR A 108 -10.47 3.20 0.45
C TYR A 108 -11.72 2.63 -0.18
N PHE A 109 -12.82 3.38 -0.13
CA PHE A 109 -14.09 2.99 -0.73
C PHE A 109 -14.32 3.73 -2.05
N ASN A 110 -14.65 3.01 -3.11
CA ASN A 110 -15.03 3.59 -4.38
C ASN A 110 -16.48 4.07 -4.32
N GLU A 111 -16.68 5.32 -3.89
CA GLU A 111 -17.99 5.97 -3.81
C GLU A 111 -18.73 5.96 -5.17
N LYS A 112 -17.97 6.18 -6.24
CA LYS A 112 -18.43 6.25 -7.64
C LYS A 112 -17.58 5.34 -8.51
N GLU A 113 -17.99 5.19 -9.76
CA GLU A 113 -17.16 4.54 -10.78
C GLU A 113 -15.80 5.25 -10.87
N PRO A 114 -14.67 4.54 -10.82
CA PRO A 114 -13.36 5.17 -10.92
C PRO A 114 -13.14 5.92 -12.24
N PHE A 115 -12.20 6.87 -12.22
CA PHE A 115 -11.75 7.61 -13.40
C PHE A 115 -12.85 8.42 -14.10
N GLN A 116 -13.69 9.12 -13.32
CA GLN A 116 -14.77 9.97 -13.83
C GLN A 116 -14.31 10.94 -14.94
N ARG A 117 -13.11 11.53 -14.80
CA ARG A 117 -12.49 12.39 -15.82
C ARG A 117 -12.42 11.73 -17.21
N TYR A 118 -12.26 10.42 -17.28
CA TYR A 118 -12.11 9.64 -18.52
C TYR A 118 -13.40 9.00 -19.02
N ARG A 119 -14.52 9.22 -18.32
CA ARG A 119 -15.85 8.70 -18.70
C ARG A 119 -16.69 9.71 -19.45
N GLU A 120 -16.37 11.00 -19.35
CA GLU A 120 -17.16 12.10 -19.91
C GLU A 120 -16.27 13.12 -20.66
N GLY A 121 -16.91 14.00 -21.44
CA GLY A 121 -16.26 15.12 -22.11
C GLY A 121 -15.06 14.72 -22.98
N ASP A 122 -13.99 15.53 -22.93
CA ASP A 122 -12.76 15.28 -23.68
C ASP A 122 -11.99 14.06 -23.19
N GLY A 123 -12.16 13.67 -21.91
CA GLY A 123 -11.54 12.46 -21.40
C GLY A 123 -12.13 11.20 -22.03
N LYS A 124 -13.44 11.18 -22.29
CA LYS A 124 -14.08 10.07 -23.04
C LYS A 124 -13.51 9.92 -24.45
N LYS A 125 -13.31 11.04 -25.16
CA LYS A 125 -12.68 11.03 -26.50
C LYS A 125 -11.28 10.43 -26.48
N LEU A 126 -10.54 10.63 -25.37
CA LEU A 126 -9.22 10.03 -25.20
C LEU A 126 -9.31 8.53 -24.92
N THR A 127 -10.23 8.11 -24.05
CA THR A 127 -10.53 6.70 -23.77
C THR A 127 -10.92 5.93 -25.04
N GLU A 128 -11.75 6.51 -25.92
CA GLU A 128 -12.12 5.92 -27.20
C GLU A 128 -10.92 5.64 -28.12
N LYS A 129 -9.85 6.47 -28.05
CA LYS A 129 -8.62 6.26 -28.82
C LYS A 129 -7.73 5.14 -28.28
N VAL A 130 -7.92 4.72 -27.03
CA VAL A 130 -7.14 3.66 -26.37
C VAL A 130 -7.95 2.38 -26.13
N GLY A 131 -8.98 2.15 -26.96
CA GLY A 131 -9.80 0.93 -26.92
C GLY A 131 -11.08 1.04 -26.08
N GLY A 132 -11.43 2.22 -25.57
CA GLY A 132 -12.76 2.54 -25.04
C GLY A 132 -13.08 2.03 -23.63
N ASN A 133 -12.31 1.08 -23.10
CA ASN A 133 -12.61 0.41 -21.83
C ASN A 133 -11.57 0.64 -20.72
N VAL A 134 -10.48 1.36 -21.03
CA VAL A 134 -9.37 1.59 -20.09
C VAL A 134 -8.94 3.05 -20.11
N ILE A 135 -8.28 3.50 -19.04
CA ILE A 135 -7.65 4.81 -19.00
C ILE A 135 -6.38 4.85 -19.87
N PRO A 136 -5.94 6.03 -20.33
CA PRO A 136 -4.78 6.14 -21.25
C PRO A 136 -3.44 5.63 -20.68
N TYR A 137 -3.31 5.62 -19.36
CA TYR A 137 -2.12 5.13 -18.64
C TYR A 137 -2.42 3.83 -17.88
N TYR A 138 -3.34 3.02 -18.40
CA TYR A 138 -3.73 1.76 -17.80
C TYR A 138 -2.56 0.76 -17.79
N ASN A 139 -2.27 0.22 -16.61
CA ASN A 139 -1.40 -0.92 -16.43
C ASN A 139 -2.21 -2.23 -16.54
N PRO A 140 -2.02 -3.05 -17.58
CA PRO A 140 -2.69 -4.34 -17.71
C PRO A 140 -2.23 -5.36 -16.66
N ASP A 141 -1.03 -5.25 -16.12
CA ASP A 141 -0.46 -6.25 -15.22
C ASP A 141 -1.22 -6.31 -13.89
N ARG A 142 -1.87 -5.22 -13.50
CA ARG A 142 -2.77 -5.20 -12.34
C ARG A 142 -3.90 -6.23 -12.48
N ALA A 143 -4.33 -6.51 -13.71
CA ALA A 143 -5.42 -7.44 -14.00
C ALA A 143 -5.03 -8.93 -13.87
N LEU A 144 -3.74 -9.24 -13.65
CA LEU A 144 -3.28 -10.63 -13.51
C LEU A 144 -3.84 -11.33 -12.27
N THR A 145 -4.11 -10.58 -11.20
CA THR A 145 -4.53 -11.15 -9.90
C THR A 145 -5.68 -10.39 -9.23
N TYR A 146 -6.13 -9.28 -9.79
CA TYR A 146 -7.16 -8.42 -9.21
C TYR A 146 -7.85 -7.58 -10.30
N ASP A 147 -8.90 -6.82 -9.98
CA ASP A 147 -9.51 -5.93 -10.96
C ASP A 147 -8.53 -4.86 -11.45
N GLY A 148 -8.31 -4.83 -12.78
CA GLY A 148 -7.50 -3.80 -13.43
C GLY A 148 -8.02 -2.39 -13.12
N ILE A 149 -9.33 -2.18 -13.24
CA ILE A 149 -10.06 -1.00 -12.75
C ILE A 149 -11.18 -1.51 -11.86
N ARG A 150 -11.23 -1.08 -10.59
CA ARG A 150 -12.24 -1.55 -9.64
C ARG A 150 -13.58 -0.90 -9.97
N ARG A 151 -14.69 -1.60 -9.72
CA ARG A 151 -16.05 -1.05 -9.87
C ARG A 151 -16.41 -0.08 -8.74
N ALA A 152 -17.49 0.67 -8.91
CA ALA A 152 -18.07 1.41 -7.79
C ALA A 152 -18.52 0.46 -6.66
N ARG A 153 -18.63 1.02 -5.46
CA ARG A 153 -19.19 0.38 -4.27
C ARG A 153 -18.39 -0.81 -3.76
N VAL A 154 -17.09 -0.90 -4.09
CA VAL A 154 -16.16 -1.83 -3.44
C VAL A 154 -15.01 -1.07 -2.76
N VAL A 155 -14.42 -1.71 -1.76
CA VAL A 155 -13.19 -1.21 -1.16
C VAL A 155 -11.96 -1.62 -1.97
N GLU A 156 -10.87 -0.91 -1.78
CA GLU A 156 -9.56 -1.27 -2.29
C GLU A 156 -8.45 -0.79 -1.36
N LYS A 157 -7.28 -1.43 -1.45
CA LYS A 157 -6.10 -1.10 -0.63
C LYS A 157 -4.85 -1.69 -1.27
N CYS A 158 -3.69 -1.27 -0.78
CA CYS A 158 -2.40 -1.88 -1.15
C CYS A 158 -2.47 -3.42 -1.02
N SER A 159 -1.95 -4.10 -2.04
CA SER A 159 -1.87 -5.56 -2.11
C SER A 159 -0.43 -6.09 -1.99
N PHE A 160 0.51 -5.22 -1.59
CA PHE A 160 1.96 -5.45 -1.72
C PHE A 160 2.42 -5.72 -3.17
N CYS A 161 1.64 -5.33 -4.18
CA CYS A 161 1.90 -5.68 -5.58
C CYS A 161 2.02 -7.20 -5.75
N ASP A 162 1.09 -7.95 -5.17
CA ASP A 162 0.93 -9.39 -5.31
C ASP A 162 1.09 -9.91 -6.75
N HIS A 163 0.64 -9.15 -7.76
CA HIS A 163 0.81 -9.50 -9.18
C HIS A 163 2.27 -9.45 -9.65
N ARG A 164 3.10 -8.57 -9.07
CA ARG A 164 4.56 -8.51 -9.29
C ARG A 164 5.27 -9.64 -8.54
N ILE A 165 4.88 -9.85 -7.27
CA ILE A 165 5.45 -10.93 -6.44
C ILE A 165 5.22 -12.30 -7.08
N ALA A 166 4.05 -12.51 -7.69
CA ALA A 166 3.74 -13.74 -8.43
C ALA A 166 4.67 -14.01 -9.63
N ASN A 167 5.39 -12.98 -10.09
CA ASN A 167 6.38 -13.04 -11.18
C ASN A 167 7.82 -12.86 -10.66
N ASP A 168 8.08 -13.09 -9.38
CA ASP A 168 9.39 -12.89 -8.72
C ASP A 168 9.93 -11.45 -8.82
N GLU A 169 9.05 -10.46 -9.01
CA GLU A 169 9.40 -9.05 -9.09
C GLU A 169 9.17 -8.32 -7.76
N GLN A 170 10.00 -7.30 -7.50
CA GLN A 170 9.83 -6.43 -6.34
C GLN A 170 8.60 -5.52 -6.48
N PRO A 171 7.92 -5.14 -5.37
CA PRO A 171 6.84 -4.17 -5.40
C PRO A 171 7.30 -2.86 -6.04
N TYR A 172 6.47 -2.25 -6.89
CA TYR A 172 6.92 -1.10 -7.68
C TYR A 172 7.33 0.12 -6.83
N CYS A 173 6.75 0.27 -5.64
CA CYS A 173 7.16 1.30 -4.68
C CYS A 173 8.57 1.11 -4.10
N VAL A 174 9.10 -0.13 -4.10
CA VAL A 174 10.50 -0.45 -3.75
C VAL A 174 11.41 -0.02 -4.90
N VAL A 175 11.10 -0.47 -6.12
CA VAL A 175 11.87 -0.16 -7.34
C VAL A 175 11.94 1.34 -7.61
N ALA A 176 10.85 2.07 -7.36
CA ALA A 176 10.77 3.50 -7.63
C ALA A 176 11.47 4.38 -6.56
N CYS A 177 11.98 3.81 -5.47
CA CYS A 177 12.61 4.59 -4.41
C CYS A 177 14.05 4.95 -4.81
N PRO A 178 14.37 6.23 -5.08
CA PRO A 178 15.70 6.61 -5.57
C PRO A 178 16.81 6.43 -4.53
N ALA A 179 16.44 6.35 -3.25
CA ALA A 179 17.37 6.18 -2.14
C ALA A 179 17.38 4.74 -1.59
N GLU A 180 16.65 3.81 -2.22
CA GLU A 180 16.53 2.42 -1.75
C GLU A 180 16.11 2.34 -0.28
N ALA A 181 15.24 3.24 0.14
CA ALA A 181 14.78 3.34 1.53
C ALA A 181 13.77 2.23 1.88
N ARG A 182 13.17 1.56 0.90
CA ARG A 182 12.13 0.55 1.10
C ARG A 182 12.69 -0.80 0.70
N ILE A 183 12.65 -1.76 1.60
CA ILE A 183 13.26 -3.08 1.43
C ILE A 183 12.16 -4.10 1.72
N PHE A 184 11.91 -5.00 0.77
CA PHE A 184 10.82 -5.96 0.83
C PHE A 184 11.37 -7.38 0.73
N GLY A 185 10.78 -8.31 1.49
CA GLY A 185 11.25 -9.69 1.51
C GLY A 185 10.46 -10.60 2.44
N ASP A 186 10.98 -11.80 2.62
CA ASP A 186 10.44 -12.82 3.52
C ASP A 186 10.99 -12.64 4.95
N LEU A 187 10.09 -12.45 5.92
CA LEU A 187 10.40 -12.30 7.34
C LEU A 187 10.84 -13.62 8.00
N ASP A 188 10.48 -14.76 7.40
CA ASP A 188 10.79 -16.08 7.95
C ASP A 188 12.12 -16.63 7.37
N ASP A 189 12.63 -16.06 6.28
CA ASP A 189 13.97 -16.38 5.77
C ASP A 189 15.03 -15.58 6.53
N PRO A 190 15.88 -16.21 7.36
CA PRO A 190 16.94 -15.52 8.09
C PRO A 190 18.03 -14.91 7.19
N ASN A 191 18.10 -15.32 5.91
CA ASN A 191 19.04 -14.78 4.95
C ASN A 191 18.49 -13.57 4.18
N SER A 192 17.19 -13.28 4.29
CA SER A 192 16.59 -12.13 3.64
C SER A 192 17.17 -10.84 4.21
N GLU A 193 17.22 -9.81 3.37
CA GLU A 193 17.75 -8.50 3.78
C GLU A 193 16.95 -7.90 4.94
N ILE A 194 15.61 -8.04 4.91
CA ILE A 194 14.75 -7.53 5.98
C ILE A 194 14.99 -8.26 7.30
N SER A 195 15.17 -9.59 7.30
CA SER A 195 15.42 -10.36 8.52
C SER A 195 16.74 -10.00 9.18
N LYS A 196 17.79 -9.77 8.36
CA LYS A 196 19.09 -9.29 8.84
C LYS A 196 18.96 -7.90 9.48
N ILE A 197 18.29 -6.97 8.81
CA ILE A 197 18.07 -5.62 9.34
C ILE A 197 17.31 -5.63 10.66
N LEU A 198 16.21 -6.39 10.74
CA LEU A 198 15.36 -6.45 11.94
C LEU A 198 16.06 -7.11 13.13
N LYS A 199 17.06 -7.95 12.89
CA LYS A 199 17.90 -8.55 13.94
C LYS A 199 18.95 -7.58 14.49
N GLU A 200 19.48 -6.71 13.64
CA GLU A 200 20.61 -5.83 13.97
C GLU A 200 20.19 -4.44 14.40
N LYS A 201 19.06 -3.94 13.92
CA LYS A 201 18.60 -2.56 14.14
C LYS A 201 17.36 -2.52 15.01
N GLU A 202 17.35 -1.56 15.93
CA GLU A 202 16.11 -1.13 16.57
C GLU A 202 15.13 -0.63 15.51
N HIS A 203 13.88 -1.02 15.66
CA HIS A 203 12.82 -0.72 14.73
C HIS A 203 11.52 -0.45 15.48
N PHE A 204 10.61 0.25 14.84
CA PHE A 204 9.27 0.47 15.33
C PHE A 204 8.23 0.12 14.26
N VAL A 205 7.00 0.00 14.71
CA VAL A 205 5.83 -0.18 13.84
C VAL A 205 4.78 0.89 14.16
N LEU A 206 3.87 1.13 13.24
CA LEU A 206 2.77 2.05 13.51
C LEU A 206 1.68 1.37 14.35
N LYS A 207 1.17 2.10 15.33
CA LYS A 207 0.05 1.72 16.20
C LYS A 207 0.18 0.32 16.83
N PRO A 208 1.30 0.00 17.51
CA PRO A 208 1.49 -1.30 18.16
C PRO A 208 0.38 -1.61 19.18
N GLU A 209 -0.20 -0.59 19.81
CA GLU A 209 -1.31 -0.69 20.76
C GLU A 209 -2.58 -1.32 20.18
N ALA A 210 -2.74 -1.30 18.84
CA ALA A 210 -3.88 -1.91 18.18
C ALA A 210 -3.82 -3.45 18.10
N GLY A 211 -2.70 -4.08 18.52
CA GLY A 211 -2.57 -5.54 18.60
C GLY A 211 -2.61 -6.28 17.26
N THR A 212 -2.51 -5.57 16.14
CA THR A 212 -2.63 -6.12 14.78
C THR A 212 -1.39 -6.89 14.33
N LYS A 213 -0.24 -6.68 14.99
CA LYS A 213 1.09 -7.20 14.57
C LYS A 213 1.38 -6.83 13.09
N PRO A 214 1.58 -5.53 12.80
CA PRO A 214 1.88 -5.04 11.45
C PRO A 214 3.24 -5.57 10.94
N LYS A 215 3.36 -5.74 9.63
CA LYS A 215 4.55 -6.27 8.93
C LYS A 215 5.32 -5.20 8.13
N VAL A 216 5.06 -3.93 8.42
CA VAL A 216 5.85 -2.80 7.92
C VAL A 216 6.57 -2.20 9.11
N PHE A 217 7.90 -2.23 9.03
CA PHE A 217 8.81 -1.82 10.08
C PHE A 217 9.57 -0.58 9.63
N TYR A 218 9.88 0.28 10.59
CA TYR A 218 10.59 1.53 10.35
C TYR A 218 11.86 1.54 11.17
N ILE A 219 12.97 1.93 10.57
CA ILE A 219 14.29 2.08 11.21
C ILE A 219 14.79 3.51 11.07
N ASN A 220 15.70 3.92 11.96
CA ASN A 220 16.29 5.27 12.03
C ASN A 220 15.23 6.38 12.19
N LYS A 221 15.66 7.65 12.15
CA LYS A 221 14.75 8.82 12.14
C LYS A 221 14.93 9.65 10.87
N PHE A 222 13.87 10.34 10.46
CA PHE A 222 13.87 11.18 9.26
C PHE A 222 14.78 12.41 9.41
N ASP A 223 14.67 13.12 10.52
CA ASP A 223 15.50 14.30 10.84
C ASP A 223 16.78 13.91 11.64
N GLU A 224 17.28 12.68 11.42
CA GLU A 224 18.51 12.23 12.07
C GLU A 224 19.72 12.91 11.42
N LYS A 225 20.36 13.81 12.13
CA LYS A 225 21.61 14.44 11.67
C LYS A 225 22.78 13.47 11.84
N ASP A 226 23.59 13.33 10.80
CA ASP A 226 24.91 12.71 10.93
C ASP A 226 25.71 13.46 12.00
N LYS A 227 26.23 12.73 12.98
CA LYS A 227 27.10 13.28 14.03
C LYS A 227 28.52 13.47 13.51
#